data_AF-C4FHB5-F1
#
_entry.id   AF-C4FHB5-F1
#
_cell.length_a   1.000
_cell.length_b   1.000
_cell.length_c   1.000
_cell.angle_alpha   90.00
_cell.angle_beta   90.00
_cell.angle_gamma   90.00
#
_symmetry.space_group_name_H-M   'P 1'
#
loop_
_entity.id
_entity.type
_entity.pdbx_description
1 polymer ?
#
loop_
_entity_poly.entity_id
_entity_poly.type
_entity_poly.pdbx_seq_one_letter_code
_entity_poly.pdbx_strand_id
1 'polypeptide(L)'
;MAITAISPHASMKTYTMKQACELTGMNYEALKFYCNSGLVPGVERDQNNRRIFDERSIAWINGLTCLKQCGLGIKEMQHYTQLCLEGESSIPERKEILAIKRRALEKKLSEVQDAIDYIDRKQTFYDDVLAGKIDYYSNLINPADNCE
;
A
#
# COMPACT_ATOMS: atom_id res chain seq x y z
N MET A 1 4.17 -24.86 49.48
CA MET A 1 3.70 -25.90 48.52
C MET A 1 2.88 -25.21 47.45
N ALA A 2 3.20 -25.51 46.18
CA ALA A 2 2.53 -25.13 44.94
C ALA A 2 2.33 -23.63 44.63
N ILE A 3 3.35 -23.07 43.97
CA ILE A 3 3.23 -21.95 43.03
C ILE A 3 2.63 -22.55 41.75
N THR A 4 1.35 -22.34 41.47
CA THR A 4 0.81 -22.64 40.12
C THR A 4 1.01 -21.42 39.24
N ALA A 5 2.19 -21.37 38.63
CA ALA A 5 2.43 -20.59 37.43
C ALA A 5 1.48 -21.09 36.33
N ILE A 6 0.54 -20.25 35.93
CA ILE A 6 -0.21 -20.45 34.69
C ILE A 6 0.27 -19.34 33.74
N SER A 7 1.09 -19.73 32.77
CA SER A 7 1.30 -19.02 31.51
C SER A 7 1.99 -19.95 30.51
N PRO A 8 1.81 -19.78 29.18
CA PRO A 8 0.90 -18.87 28.47
C PRO A 8 0.17 -19.52 27.27
N HIS A 9 -0.89 -18.85 26.82
CA HIS A 9 -1.44 -18.83 25.46
C HIS A 9 -1.84 -20.17 24.81
N ALA A 10 -3.14 -20.28 24.57
CA ALA A 10 -3.76 -21.23 23.65
C ALA A 10 -2.97 -21.33 22.33
N SER A 11 -2.92 -22.54 21.77
CA SER A 11 -2.23 -22.91 20.54
C SER A 11 -2.51 -21.93 19.37
N MET A 12 -1.72 -20.86 19.25
CA MET A 12 -1.78 -19.97 18.10
C MET A 12 -1.12 -20.66 16.92
N LYS A 13 -1.82 -20.70 15.78
CA LYS A 13 -1.28 -21.31 14.56
C LYS A 13 -0.06 -20.52 14.10
N THR A 14 1.02 -21.25 13.85
CA THR A 14 2.29 -20.69 13.39
C THR A 14 2.51 -21.03 11.92
N TYR A 15 3.20 -20.12 11.24
CA TYR A 15 3.42 -20.15 9.80
C TYR A 15 4.91 -20.01 9.52
N THR A 16 5.39 -20.82 8.59
CA THR A 16 6.74 -20.66 8.01
C THR A 16 6.80 -19.45 7.11
N MET A 17 8.00 -18.97 6.78
CA MET A 17 8.19 -17.89 5.79
C MET A 17 7.47 -18.15 4.46
N LYS A 18 7.46 -19.40 3.96
CA LYS A 18 6.76 -19.75 2.71
C LYS A 18 5.26 -19.54 2.84
N GLN A 19 4.65 -20.05 3.93
CA GLN A 19 3.23 -19.87 4.18
C GLN A 19 2.87 -18.41 4.44
N ALA A 20 3.73 -17.65 5.13
CA ALA A 20 3.52 -16.23 5.34
C ALA A 20 3.54 -15.43 4.02
N CYS A 21 4.41 -15.79 3.08
CA CYS A 21 4.40 -15.23 1.72
C CYS A 21 3.07 -15.53 1.00
N GLU A 22 2.59 -16.78 1.07
CA GLU A 22 1.32 -17.19 0.46
C GLU A 22 0.12 -16.44 1.07
N LEU A 23 0.09 -16.28 2.39
CA LEU A 23 -1.02 -15.63 3.11
C LEU A 23 -1.04 -14.11 2.94
N THR A 24 0.11 -13.48 2.74
CA THR A 24 0.23 -12.01 2.61
C THR A 24 0.35 -11.55 1.16
N GLY A 25 0.53 -12.49 0.22
CA GLY A 25 0.80 -12.19 -1.19
C GLY A 25 2.17 -11.56 -1.45
N MET A 26 3.03 -11.47 -0.42
CA MET A 26 4.38 -10.93 -0.56
C MET A 26 5.33 -11.98 -1.13
N ASN A 27 6.26 -11.56 -1.98
CA ASN A 27 7.39 -12.42 -2.32
C ASN A 27 8.37 -12.54 -1.14
N TYR A 28 9.21 -13.57 -1.19
CA TYR A 28 10.15 -13.89 -0.12
C TYR A 28 11.12 -12.75 0.20
N GLU A 29 11.64 -12.07 -0.82
CA GLU A 29 12.61 -10.98 -0.63
C GLU A 29 11.97 -9.76 0.04
N ALA A 30 10.75 -9.42 -0.35
CA ALA A 30 9.98 -8.32 0.23
C ALA A 30 9.64 -8.60 1.70
N LEU A 31 9.16 -9.81 2.03
CA LEU A 31 8.85 -10.17 3.41
C LEU A 31 10.12 -10.26 4.28
N LYS A 32 11.20 -10.83 3.73
CA LYS A 32 12.52 -10.83 4.39
C LYS A 32 13.01 -9.40 4.65
N PHE A 33 12.85 -8.51 3.68
CA PHE A 33 13.20 -7.10 3.82
C PHE A 33 12.39 -6.44 4.94
N TYR A 34 11.06 -6.67 5.00
CA TYR A 34 10.21 -6.11 6.07
C TYR A 34 10.62 -6.60 7.46
N CYS A 35 10.98 -7.89 7.58
CA CYS A 35 11.51 -8.42 8.83
C CYS A 35 12.85 -7.77 9.22
N ASN A 36 13.76 -7.59 8.25
CA ASN A 36 15.08 -7.03 8.49
C ASN A 36 15.05 -5.51 8.75
N SER A 37 14.06 -4.80 8.23
CA SER A 37 13.91 -3.35 8.42
C SER A 37 13.17 -2.98 9.71
N GLY A 38 12.79 -3.95 10.54
CA GLY A 38 12.06 -3.70 11.79
C GLY A 38 10.59 -3.36 11.60
N LEU A 39 10.04 -3.52 10.39
CA LEU A 39 8.61 -3.32 10.14
C LEU A 39 7.76 -4.42 10.73
N VAL A 40 8.29 -5.65 10.86
CA VAL A 40 7.60 -6.77 11.52
C VAL A 40 8.30 -7.05 12.85
N PRO A 41 7.90 -6.36 13.94
CA PRO A 41 8.49 -6.58 15.26
C PRO A 41 8.04 -7.93 15.83
N GLY A 42 8.88 -8.54 16.67
CA GLY A 42 8.49 -9.74 17.43
C GLY A 42 8.45 -11.05 16.64
N VAL A 43 9.05 -11.12 15.43
CA VAL A 43 9.14 -12.37 14.67
C VAL A 43 10.00 -13.39 15.42
N GLU A 44 9.36 -14.46 15.89
CA GLU A 44 10.03 -15.56 16.58
C GLU A 44 10.85 -16.43 15.62
N ARG A 45 11.68 -17.28 16.20
CA ARG A 45 12.48 -18.26 15.45
C ARG A 45 12.33 -19.65 16.02
N ASP A 46 12.28 -20.64 15.14
CA ASP A 46 12.24 -22.05 15.51
C ASP A 46 13.61 -22.56 16.00
N GLN A 47 13.63 -23.81 16.46
CA GLN A 47 14.84 -24.53 16.88
C GLN A 47 15.93 -24.63 15.80
N ASN A 48 15.56 -24.48 14.52
CA ASN A 48 16.47 -24.47 13.37
C ASN A 48 16.81 -23.04 12.91
N ASN A 49 16.55 -22.03 13.75
CA ASN A 49 16.78 -20.61 13.51
C ASN A 49 15.99 -20.01 12.31
N ARG A 50 14.86 -20.63 11.94
CA ARG A 50 13.96 -20.15 10.87
C ARG A 50 12.88 -19.26 11.45
N ARG A 51 12.53 -18.19 10.74
CA ARG A 51 11.46 -17.27 11.16
C ARG A 51 10.11 -17.98 11.19
N ILE A 52 9.38 -17.76 12.27
CA ILE A 52 8.00 -18.19 12.45
C ILE A 52 7.11 -16.96 12.62
N PHE A 53 5.95 -17.00 11.98
CA PHE A 53 4.93 -15.96 12.05
C PHE A 53 3.69 -16.53 12.69
N ASP A 54 3.11 -15.82 13.66
CA ASP A 54 1.78 -16.13 14.18
C ASP A 54 0.70 -15.35 13.40
N GLU A 55 -0.56 -15.59 13.74
CA GLU A 55 -1.69 -14.91 13.10
C GLU A 55 -1.63 -13.38 13.25
N ARG A 56 -1.12 -12.88 14.39
CA ARG A 56 -0.96 -11.44 14.63
C ARG A 56 0.08 -10.83 13.70
N SER A 57 1.20 -11.52 13.50
CA SER A 57 2.24 -11.12 12.56
C SER A 57 1.70 -11.07 11.13
N ILE A 58 0.92 -12.07 10.71
CA ILE A 58 0.29 -12.07 9.38
C ILE A 58 -0.67 -10.90 9.21
N ALA A 59 -1.53 -10.64 10.20
CA ALA A 59 -2.45 -9.50 10.17
C ALA A 59 -1.69 -8.16 10.10
N TRP A 60 -0.60 -8.05 10.86
CA TRP A 60 0.27 -6.86 10.83
C TRP A 60 0.93 -6.66 9.47
N ILE A 61 1.48 -7.72 8.86
CA ILE A 61 2.08 -7.65 7.52
C ILE A 61 1.06 -7.18 6.48
N ASN A 62 -0.17 -7.66 6.53
CA ASN A 62 -1.24 -7.18 5.66
C ASN A 62 -1.55 -5.69 5.88
N GLY A 63 -1.52 -5.24 7.14
CA GLY A 63 -1.62 -3.81 7.49
C GLY A 63 -0.51 -2.97 6.88
N LEU A 64 0.76 -3.43 6.94
CA LEU A 64 1.89 -2.76 6.33
C LEU A 64 1.73 -2.62 4.81
N THR A 65 1.20 -3.64 4.13
CA THR A 65 0.89 -3.58 2.69
C THR A 65 -0.12 -2.46 2.41
N CYS A 66 -1.16 -2.32 3.23
CA CYS A 66 -2.12 -1.22 3.12
C CYS A 66 -1.46 0.14 3.37
N LEU A 67 -0.64 0.29 4.41
CA LEU A 67 0.11 1.52 4.67
C LEU A 67 1.01 1.90 3.48
N LYS A 68 1.67 0.92 2.87
CA LYS A 68 2.47 1.15 1.68
C LYS A 68 1.64 1.67 0.51
N GLN A 69 0.45 1.11 0.30
CA GLN A 69 -0.51 1.56 -0.72
C GLN A 69 -1.05 2.96 -0.44
N CYS A 70 -1.20 3.35 0.83
CA CYS A 70 -1.54 4.71 1.25
C CYS A 70 -0.42 5.74 0.95
N GLY A 71 0.72 5.30 0.42
CA GLY A 71 1.84 6.17 0.08
C GLY A 71 2.78 6.45 1.26
N LEU A 72 2.80 5.59 2.29
CA LEU A 72 3.85 5.65 3.30
C LEU A 72 5.16 5.06 2.73
N GLY A 73 6.24 5.82 2.84
CA GLY A 73 7.60 5.34 2.60
C GLY A 73 8.05 4.37 3.69
N ILE A 74 9.16 3.65 3.46
CA ILE A 74 9.69 2.69 4.44
C ILE A 74 9.94 3.34 5.81
N LYS A 75 10.56 4.53 5.83
CA LYS A 75 10.82 5.27 7.08
C LYS A 75 9.55 5.68 7.82
N GLU A 76 8.53 6.12 7.08
CA GLU A 76 7.24 6.50 7.68
C GLU A 76 6.52 5.28 8.24
N MET A 77 6.58 4.14 7.57
CA MET A 77 6.02 2.89 8.09
C MET A 77 6.79 2.40 9.34
N GLN A 78 8.11 2.57 9.41
CA GLN A 78 8.89 2.28 10.62
C GLN A 78 8.45 3.17 11.79
N HIS A 79 8.29 4.47 11.55
CA HIS A 79 7.76 5.40 12.56
C HIS A 79 6.36 5.00 13.01
N TYR A 80 5.46 4.71 12.06
CA TYR A 80 4.11 4.24 12.37
C TYR A 80 4.11 2.93 13.17
N THR A 81 5.01 2.01 12.84
CA THR A 81 5.21 0.76 13.59
C THR A 81 5.62 1.04 15.03
N GLN A 82 6.56 1.97 15.25
CA GLN A 82 7.00 2.36 16.57
C GLN A 82 5.85 2.96 17.40
N LEU A 83 5.06 3.85 16.80
CA LEU A 83 3.86 4.39 17.45
C LEU A 83 2.87 3.29 17.82
N CYS A 84 2.66 2.31 16.93
CA CYS A 84 1.79 1.16 17.24
C CYS A 84 2.29 0.36 18.46
N LEU A 85 3.61 0.23 18.65
CA LEU A 85 4.21 -0.44 19.80
C LEU A 85 4.05 0.34 21.12
N GLU A 86 3.88 1.66 21.06
CA GLU A 86 3.60 2.51 22.24
C GLU A 86 2.18 2.33 22.79
N GLY A 87 1.29 1.68 22.03
CA GLY A 87 -0.09 1.40 22.46
C GLY A 87 -1.02 2.61 22.31
N GLU A 88 -2.08 2.66 23.13
CA GLU A 88 -3.21 3.58 22.93
C GLU A 88 -2.85 5.07 23.01
N SER A 89 -1.80 5.42 23.76
CA SER A 89 -1.32 6.79 23.91
C SER A 89 -0.92 7.46 22.58
N SER A 90 -0.46 6.67 21.60
CA SER A 90 -0.01 7.16 20.30
C SER A 90 -1.12 7.28 19.24
N ILE A 91 -2.37 6.89 19.56
CA ILE A 91 -3.50 6.94 18.62
C ILE A 91 -3.65 8.32 17.95
N PRO A 92 -3.57 9.46 18.67
CA PRO A 92 -3.72 10.77 18.05
C PRO A 92 -2.70 11.02 16.93
N GLU A 93 -1.43 10.67 17.14
CA GLU A 93 -0.37 10.85 16.14
C GLU A 93 -0.55 9.93 14.93
N ARG A 94 -0.91 8.66 15.18
CA ARG A 94 -1.23 7.70 14.11
C ARG A 94 -2.38 8.17 13.23
N LYS A 95 -3.41 8.78 13.83
CA LYS A 95 -4.54 9.36 13.08
C LYS A 95 -4.10 10.54 12.20
N GLU A 96 -3.22 11.40 12.70
CA GLU A 96 -2.75 12.55 11.92
C GLU A 96 -1.93 12.09 10.69
N ILE A 97 -1.05 11.10 10.86
CA ILE A 97 -0.30 10.50 9.74
C ILE A 97 -1.26 10.01 8.65
N LEU A 98 -2.30 9.26 9.03
CA LEU A 98 -3.29 8.75 8.08
C LEU A 98 -4.14 9.86 7.45
N ALA A 99 -4.47 10.92 8.19
CA ALA A 99 -5.22 12.05 7.67
C ALA A 99 -4.42 12.81 6.59
N ILE A 100 -3.12 13.02 6.81
CA ILE A 100 -2.23 13.64 5.82
C ILE A 100 -2.17 12.80 4.54
N LYS A 101 -2.00 11.47 4.68
CA LYS A 101 -1.94 10.56 3.54
C LYS A 101 -3.26 10.49 2.78
N ARG A 102 -4.40 10.52 3.49
CA ARG A 102 -5.73 10.60 2.87
C ARG A 102 -5.88 11.84 2.01
N ARG A 103 -5.52 13.02 2.51
CA ARG A 103 -5.58 14.27 1.72
C ARG A 103 -4.70 14.20 0.47
N ALA A 104 -3.51 13.59 0.57
CA ALA A 104 -2.63 13.40 -0.58
C ALA A 104 -3.24 12.46 -1.64
N LEU A 105 -3.90 11.38 -1.20
CA LEU A 105 -4.61 10.47 -2.09
C LEU A 105 -5.82 11.14 -2.77
N GLU A 106 -6.59 11.94 -2.03
CA GLU A 106 -7.70 12.72 -2.59
C GLU A 106 -7.23 13.69 -3.68
N LYS A 107 -6.08 14.37 -3.46
CA LYS A 107 -5.47 15.21 -4.49
C LYS A 107 -5.09 14.41 -5.74
N LYS A 108 -4.43 13.26 -5.55
CA LYS A 108 -4.04 12.39 -6.67
C LYS A 108 -5.25 11.85 -7.44
N LEU A 109 -6.35 11.56 -6.74
CA LEU A 109 -7.60 11.14 -7.37
C LEU A 109 -8.15 12.25 -8.29
N SER A 110 -8.14 13.51 -7.82
CA SER A 110 -8.53 14.66 -8.65
C SER A 110 -7.65 14.81 -9.89
N GLU A 111 -6.33 14.70 -9.74
CA GLU A 111 -5.38 14.81 -10.86
C GLU A 111 -5.61 13.70 -11.91
N VAL A 112 -5.94 12.48 -11.45
CA VAL A 112 -6.28 11.36 -12.35
C VAL A 112 -7.61 11.62 -13.06
N GLN A 113 -8.61 12.17 -12.35
CA GLN A 113 -9.90 12.50 -12.96
C GLN A 113 -9.74 13.58 -14.03
N ASP A 114 -8.97 14.65 -13.78
CA ASP A 114 -8.70 15.70 -14.76
C ASP A 114 -8.04 15.15 -16.04
N ALA A 115 -7.16 14.15 -15.89
CA ALA A 115 -6.52 13.48 -17.02
C ALA A 115 -7.51 12.61 -17.81
N ILE A 116 -8.41 11.90 -17.14
CA ILE A 116 -9.49 11.14 -17.79
C ILE A 116 -10.41 12.08 -18.56
N ASP A 117 -10.85 13.18 -17.96
CA ASP A 117 -11.73 14.16 -18.59
C ASP A 117 -11.06 14.81 -19.82
N TYR A 118 -9.74 15.00 -19.81
CA TYR A 118 -9.00 15.43 -21.00
C TYR A 118 -9.04 14.38 -22.11
N ILE A 119 -8.83 13.10 -21.78
CA ILE A 119 -8.90 12.00 -22.74
C ILE A 119 -10.30 11.93 -23.36
N ASP A 120 -11.34 11.96 -22.54
CA ASP A 120 -12.73 11.83 -23.00
C ASP A 120 -13.14 12.97 -23.93
N ARG A 121 -12.73 14.21 -23.62
CA ARG A 121 -12.92 15.35 -24.53
C ARG A 121 -12.19 15.17 -25.86
N LYS A 122 -10.98 14.59 -25.83
CA LYS A 122 -10.23 14.32 -27.06
C LYS A 122 -10.85 13.20 -27.90
N GLN A 123 -11.34 12.13 -27.26
CA GLN A 123 -12.09 11.07 -27.95
C GLN A 123 -13.33 11.65 -28.62
N THR A 124 -14.13 12.43 -27.89
CA THR A 124 -15.34 13.08 -28.43
C THR A 124 -15.00 14.01 -29.60
N PHE A 125 -13.96 14.82 -29.48
CA PHE A 125 -13.49 15.67 -30.57
C PHE A 125 -13.14 14.85 -31.82
N TYR A 126 -12.42 13.74 -31.68
CA TYR A 126 -12.08 12.89 -32.82
C TYR A 126 -13.31 12.19 -33.40
N ASP A 127 -14.25 11.72 -32.58
CA ASP A 127 -15.51 11.13 -33.05
C ASP A 127 -16.32 12.14 -33.89
N ASP A 128 -16.38 13.40 -33.44
CA ASP A 128 -17.10 14.44 -34.17
C ASP A 128 -16.39 14.84 -35.47
N VAL A 129 -15.05 14.87 -35.49
CA VAL A 129 -14.26 15.06 -36.73
C VAL A 129 -14.53 13.92 -37.72
N LEU A 130 -14.46 12.67 -37.26
CA LEU A 130 -14.68 11.50 -38.11
C LEU A 130 -16.12 11.41 -38.61
N ALA A 131 -17.09 11.89 -37.83
CA ALA A 131 -18.48 12.02 -38.24
C ALA A 131 -18.75 13.23 -39.17
N GLY A 132 -17.74 14.07 -39.44
CA GLY A 132 -17.87 15.28 -40.25
C GLY A 132 -18.72 16.38 -39.61
N LYS A 133 -18.94 16.33 -38.29
CA LYS A 133 -19.71 17.34 -37.55
C LYS A 133 -18.87 18.60 -37.30
N ILE A 134 -17.56 18.43 -37.15
CA ILE A 134 -16.60 19.52 -36.93
C ILE A 134 -15.36 19.30 -37.80
N ASP A 135 -14.73 20.39 -38.22
CA ASP A 135 -13.49 20.33 -38.96
C ASP A 135 -12.31 19.99 -38.04
N TYR A 136 -11.37 19.20 -38.55
CA TYR A 136 -10.13 18.94 -37.85
C TYR A 136 -9.27 20.21 -37.78
N TYR A 137 -8.78 20.52 -36.59
CA TYR A 137 -7.77 21.54 -36.38
C TYR A 137 -6.65 21.00 -35.50
N SER A 138 -5.45 21.54 -35.70
CA SER A 138 -4.27 21.14 -34.95
C SER A 138 -3.49 22.35 -34.48
N ASN A 139 -2.96 22.24 -33.26
CA ASN A 139 -2.02 23.22 -32.72
C ASN A 139 -0.59 22.98 -33.24
N LEU A 140 -0.36 21.90 -34.01
CA LEU A 140 0.97 21.48 -34.48
C LEU A 140 1.13 21.57 -36.00
N ILE A 141 0.04 21.44 -36.76
CA ILE A 141 0.04 21.51 -38.23
C ILE A 141 -1.11 22.38 -38.70
N ASN A 142 -0.94 23.06 -39.83
CA ASN A 142 -2.06 23.70 -40.50
C ASN A 142 -2.74 22.66 -41.42
N PRO A 143 -4.00 22.27 -41.16
CA PRO A 143 -4.70 21.29 -41.99
C PRO A 143 -4.84 21.72 -43.46
N ALA A 144 -4.84 23.04 -43.73
CA ALA A 144 -4.95 23.58 -45.08
C ALA A 144 -3.67 23.43 -45.92
N ASP A 145 -2.51 23.21 -45.30
CA ASP A 145 -1.23 23.07 -46.02
C ASP A 145 -1.08 21.67 -46.68
N ASN A 146 -2.00 20.73 -46.40
CA ASN A 146 -1.99 19.37 -46.94
C ASN A 146 -2.97 19.18 -48.13
N CYS A 147 -3.60 20.23 -48.63
CA CYS A 147 -4.42 20.19 -49.84
C CYS A 147 -3.56 20.56 -51.08
N GLU A 148 -2.80 19.59 -51.61
CA GLU A 148 -2.27 19.59 -52.98
C GLU A 148 -2.80 18.38 -53.76
#